data_AF-A0A932HC12-F1
#
_entry.id   AF-A0A932HC12-F1
#
_cell.length_a   1.000
_cell.length_b   1.000
_cell.length_c   1.000
_cell.angle_alpha   90.00
_cell.angle_beta   90.00
_cell.angle_gamma   90.00
#
_symmetry.space_group_name_H-M   'P 1'
#
loop_
_entity.id
_entity.type
_entity.pdbx_description
1 polymer ?
#
loop_
_entity_poly.entity_id
_entity_poly.type
_entity_poly.pdbx_seq_one_letter_code
_entity_poly.pdbx_strand_id
1 'polypeptide(L)'
;MTDSVERLVSFTRTLSREALTSEVLHEAKRRVIDTLACALGAYTTPPARIARRAALPVAGPGAARVFGNLTPVTPDWAAFVNGAMIRYLDFNDSGLGGGHGAHPSDNLGGVLAAAESVHAS
;
A
#
# COMPACT_ATOMS: atom_id res chain seq x y z
N MET A 1 14.53 27.42 14.03
CA MET A 1 13.64 26.31 14.39
C MET A 1 13.05 25.82 13.08
N THR A 2 13.63 24.79 12.45
CA THR A 2 13.07 24.24 11.21
C THR A 2 11.70 23.66 11.51
N ASP A 3 10.72 24.08 10.73
CA ASP A 3 9.34 23.64 10.84
C ASP A 3 9.25 22.11 10.66
N SER A 4 8.31 21.46 11.33
CA SER A 4 8.11 20.01 11.22
C SER A 4 7.82 19.59 9.78
N VAL A 5 7.15 20.45 9.01
CA VAL A 5 6.89 20.24 7.57
C VAL A 5 8.19 20.26 6.77
N GLU A 6 9.07 21.24 7.01
CA GLU A 6 10.37 21.33 6.33
C GLU A 6 11.22 20.08 6.57
N ARG A 7 11.20 19.52 7.78
CA ARG A 7 11.92 18.28 8.09
C ARG A 7 11.38 17.07 7.30
N LEU A 8 10.06 16.94 7.17
CA LEU A 8 9.44 15.86 6.38
C LEU A 8 9.73 16.00 4.89
N VAL A 9 9.64 17.22 4.35
CA VAL A 9 9.99 17.51 2.95
C VAL A 9 11.46 17.20 2.70
N SER A 10 12.36 17.64 3.60
CA SER A 10 13.78 17.32 3.47
C SER A 10 14.01 15.82 3.46
N PHE A 11 13.43 15.10 4.43
CA PHE A 11 13.57 13.64 4.52
C PHE A 11 13.13 12.93 3.24
N THR A 12 11.93 13.23 2.73
CA THR A 12 11.40 12.60 1.52
C THR A 12 12.21 12.92 0.27
N ARG A 13 12.86 14.08 0.20
CA ARG A 13 13.71 14.47 -0.94
C ARG A 13 15.12 13.90 -0.91
N THR A 14 15.67 13.65 0.28
CA THR A 14 17.08 13.25 0.43
C THR A 14 17.26 11.76 0.71
N LEU A 15 16.19 11.03 1.05
CA LEU A 15 16.27 9.60 1.30
C LEU A 15 16.72 8.87 0.02
N SER A 16 17.81 8.11 0.12
CA SER A 16 18.31 7.25 -0.96
C SER A 16 18.39 5.81 -0.47
N ARG A 17 18.43 4.88 -1.42
CA ARG A 17 18.53 3.44 -1.11
C ARG A 17 19.82 3.12 -0.36
N GLU A 18 20.91 3.80 -0.67
CA GLU A 18 22.23 3.62 -0.06
C GLU A 18 22.26 4.07 1.40
N ALA A 19 21.36 4.98 1.79
CA ALA A 19 21.19 5.39 3.18
C ALA A 19 20.44 4.36 4.03
N LEU A 20 19.84 3.34 3.43
CA LEU A 20 19.08 2.31 4.15
C LEU A 20 20.00 1.19 4.64
N THR A 21 19.87 0.83 5.92
CA THR A 21 20.56 -0.34 6.46
C THR A 21 19.98 -1.63 5.88
N SER A 22 20.76 -2.71 5.92
CA SER A 22 20.31 -4.04 5.49
C SER A 22 19.10 -4.53 6.29
N GLU A 23 19.04 -4.21 7.58
CA GLU A 23 17.91 -4.51 8.47
C GLU A 23 16.64 -3.78 8.03
N VAL A 24 16.72 -2.47 7.77
CA VAL A 24 15.57 -1.69 7.29
C VAL A 24 15.05 -2.22 5.96
N LEU A 25 15.95 -2.52 5.01
CA LEU A 25 15.59 -3.12 3.72
C LEU A 25 14.92 -4.48 3.89
N HIS A 26 15.42 -5.31 4.81
CA HIS A 26 14.84 -6.61 5.11
C HIS A 26 13.41 -6.48 5.67
N GLU A 27 13.21 -5.58 6.63
CA GLU A 27 11.88 -5.33 7.21
C GLU A 27 10.90 -4.71 6.22
N ALA A 28 11.36 -3.81 5.35
CA ALA A 28 10.52 -3.23 4.30
C ALA A 28 9.99 -4.33 3.36
N LYS A 29 10.84 -5.26 2.94
CA LYS A 29 10.45 -6.42 2.12
C LYS A 29 9.44 -7.31 2.85
N ARG A 30 9.66 -7.59 4.14
CA ARG A 30 8.72 -8.37 4.94
C ARG A 30 7.33 -7.72 4.98
N ARG A 31 7.27 -6.41 5.17
CA ARG A 31 5.99 -5.66 5.21
C ARG A 31 5.25 -5.74 3.87
N VAL A 32 5.96 -5.68 2.75
CA VAL A 32 5.35 -5.87 1.42
C VAL A 32 4.77 -7.29 1.28
N ILE A 33 5.52 -8.33 1.67
CA ILE A 33 5.06 -9.73 1.58
C ILE A 33 3.84 -9.95 2.47
N ASP A 34 3.90 -9.50 3.72
CA ASP A 34 2.80 -9.59 4.69
C ASP A 34 1.53 -8.88 4.22
N THR A 35 1.68 -7.68 3.67
CA THR A 35 0.57 -6.89 3.10
C THR A 35 -0.12 -7.64 1.97
N LEU A 36 0.65 -8.22 1.05
CA LEU A 36 0.11 -9.02 -0.05
C LEU A 36 -0.62 -10.26 0.48
N ALA A 37 -0.06 -10.95 1.48
CA ALA A 37 -0.70 -12.10 2.10
C ALA A 37 -2.03 -11.74 2.77
N CYS A 38 -2.09 -10.64 3.52
CA CYS A 38 -3.32 -10.15 4.15
C CYS A 38 -4.39 -9.81 3.10
N ALA A 39 -4.01 -9.09 2.05
CA ALA A 39 -4.93 -8.73 0.97
C ALA A 39 -5.49 -9.96 0.25
N LEU A 40 -4.64 -10.93 -0.06
CA LEU A 40 -5.06 -12.19 -0.70
C LEU A 40 -5.93 -13.04 0.23
N GLY A 41 -5.64 -13.04 1.53
CA GLY A 41 -6.49 -13.68 2.54
C GLY A 41 -7.91 -13.09 2.57
N ALA A 42 -8.04 -11.77 2.39
CA ALA A 42 -9.33 -11.09 2.32
C ALA A 42 -10.04 -11.22 0.96
N TYR A 43 -9.38 -11.74 -0.08
CA TYR A 43 -9.83 -11.61 -1.47
C TYR A 43 -11.25 -12.13 -1.74
N THR A 44 -11.67 -13.24 -1.12
CA THR A 44 -12.99 -13.85 -1.36
C THR A 44 -14.11 -13.29 -0.48
N THR A 45 -13.77 -12.40 0.46
CA THR A 45 -14.71 -11.87 1.44
C THR A 45 -15.76 -10.95 0.80
N PRO A 46 -16.96 -10.81 1.39
CA PRO A 46 -18.01 -9.98 0.81
C PRO A 46 -17.57 -8.52 0.55
N PRO A 47 -16.88 -7.83 1.48
CA PRO A 47 -16.44 -6.45 1.24
C PRO A 47 -15.38 -6.34 0.15
N ALA A 48 -14.42 -7.28 0.07
CA ALA A 48 -13.46 -7.31 -1.02
C ALA A 48 -14.14 -7.49 -2.39
N ARG A 49 -15.15 -8.35 -2.48
CA ARG A 49 -15.94 -8.55 -3.71
C ARG A 49 -16.73 -7.30 -4.09
N ILE A 50 -17.30 -6.60 -3.10
CA ILE A 50 -18.03 -5.34 -3.31
C ILE A 50 -17.08 -4.26 -3.83
N ALA A 51 -15.92 -4.08 -3.21
CA ALA A 51 -14.91 -3.12 -3.64
C ALA A 51 -14.45 -3.38 -5.09
N ARG A 52 -14.13 -4.65 -5.42
CA ARG A 52 -13.77 -5.03 -6.80
C ARG A 52 -14.89 -4.77 -7.80
N ARG A 53 -16.14 -5.03 -7.44
CA ARG A 53 -17.30 -4.75 -8.30
C ARG A 53 -17.48 -3.24 -8.53
N ALA A 54 -17.27 -2.43 -7.49
CA ALA A 54 -17.36 -0.97 -7.57
C ALA A 54 -16.30 -0.37 -8.51
N ALA A 55 -15.15 -1.03 -8.69
CA ALA A 55 -14.09 -0.60 -9.60
C ALA A 55 -14.35 -0.94 -11.08
N LEU A 56 -15.32 -1.81 -11.40
CA LEU A 56 -15.59 -2.23 -12.79
C LEU A 56 -15.88 -1.07 -13.77
N PRO A 57 -16.62 0.01 -13.40
CA PRO A 57 -16.88 1.12 -14.31
C PRO A 57 -15.62 1.89 -14.76
N VAL A 58 -14.53 1.80 -13.99
CA VAL A 58 -13.24 2.43 -14.31
C VAL A 58 -12.18 1.42 -14.76
N ALA A 59 -12.57 0.15 -14.95
CA ALA A 59 -11.68 -0.87 -15.48
C ALA A 59 -11.40 -0.61 -16.97
N GLY A 60 -10.16 -0.79 -17.42
CA GLY A 60 -9.75 -0.44 -18.78
C GLY A 60 -8.23 -0.35 -18.96
N PRO A 61 -7.69 0.61 -19.74
CA PRO A 61 -6.25 0.82 -19.88
C PRO A 61 -5.64 1.48 -18.61
N GLY A 62 -6.02 0.98 -17.45
CA GLY A 62 -5.57 1.46 -16.15
C GLY A 62 -4.08 1.20 -15.94
N ALA A 63 -3.41 2.15 -15.31
CA ALA A 63 -1.97 2.08 -15.04
C ALA A 63 -1.62 1.29 -13.76
N ALA A 64 -2.62 0.81 -13.02
CA ALA A 64 -2.43 0.02 -11.80
C ALA A 64 -3.39 -1.18 -11.76
N ARG A 65 -3.09 -2.17 -10.90
CA ARG A 65 -3.79 -3.45 -10.86
C ARG A 65 -4.36 -3.78 -9.48
N VAL A 66 -5.53 -4.42 -9.50
CA VAL A 66 -6.13 -5.04 -8.31
C VAL A 66 -5.38 -6.32 -7.96
N PHE A 67 -5.00 -6.50 -6.69
CA PHE A 67 -4.33 -7.70 -6.21
C PHE A 67 -5.20 -8.95 -6.38
N GLY A 68 -4.56 -10.07 -6.76
CA GLY A 68 -5.22 -11.36 -6.96
C GLY A 68 -5.68 -11.61 -8.40
N ASN A 69 -6.55 -10.76 -8.97
CA ASN A 69 -7.04 -10.94 -10.35
C ASN A 69 -6.35 -10.08 -11.40
N LEU A 70 -5.46 -9.18 -10.98
CA LEU A 70 -4.68 -8.30 -11.84
C LEU A 70 -5.54 -7.45 -12.80
N THR A 71 -6.79 -7.18 -12.43
CA THR A 71 -7.67 -6.33 -13.25
C THR A 71 -7.09 -4.91 -13.31
N PRO A 72 -6.85 -4.36 -14.51
CA PRO A 72 -6.32 -3.02 -14.67
C PRO A 72 -7.40 -1.96 -14.38
N VAL A 73 -7.08 -1.02 -13.51
CA VAL A 73 -7.93 0.08 -13.06
C VAL A 73 -7.10 1.36 -12.89
N THR A 74 -7.75 2.49 -12.66
CA THR A 74 -7.04 3.74 -12.32
C THR A 74 -6.30 3.60 -10.97
N PRO A 75 -5.15 4.29 -10.77
CA PRO A 75 -4.33 4.12 -9.56
C PRO A 75 -5.07 4.37 -8.24
N ASP A 76 -5.97 5.34 -8.21
CA ASP A 76 -6.84 5.64 -7.06
C ASP A 76 -7.78 4.46 -6.73
N TRP A 77 -8.34 3.81 -7.75
CA TRP A 77 -9.18 2.63 -7.55
C TRP A 77 -8.38 1.38 -7.19
N ALA A 78 -7.18 1.19 -7.75
CA ALA A 78 -6.28 0.13 -7.29
C ALA A 78 -5.94 0.34 -5.81
N ALA A 79 -5.59 1.56 -5.42
CA ALA A 79 -5.30 1.92 -4.03
C ALA A 79 -6.50 1.63 -3.10
N PHE A 80 -7.70 2.05 -3.48
CA PHE A 80 -8.91 1.82 -2.70
C PHE A 80 -9.22 0.32 -2.53
N VAL A 81 -9.26 -0.43 -3.64
CA VAL A 81 -9.61 -1.86 -3.62
C VAL A 81 -8.56 -2.66 -2.86
N ASN A 82 -7.27 -2.42 -3.12
CA ASN A 82 -6.18 -3.13 -2.46
C ASN A 82 -6.12 -2.76 -0.98
N GLY A 83 -6.24 -1.49 -0.62
CA GLY A 83 -6.31 -1.02 0.77
C GLY A 83 -7.45 -1.65 1.55
N ALA A 84 -8.65 -1.71 0.95
CA ALA A 84 -9.80 -2.37 1.55
C ALA A 84 -9.51 -3.85 1.84
N MET A 85 -8.83 -4.57 0.93
CA MET A 85 -8.44 -5.96 1.15
C MET A 85 -7.36 -6.12 2.21
N ILE A 86 -6.33 -5.25 2.22
CA ILE A 86 -5.24 -5.28 3.22
C ILE A 86 -5.82 -5.21 4.64
N ARG A 87 -6.74 -4.26 4.88
CA ARG A 87 -7.26 -3.97 6.21
C ARG A 87 -8.34 -4.93 6.69
N TYR A 88 -9.08 -5.57 5.77
CA TYR A 88 -10.38 -6.16 6.08
C TYR A 88 -10.36 -7.22 7.18
N LEU A 89 -9.35 -8.10 7.18
CA LEU A 89 -9.24 -9.18 8.17
C LEU A 89 -8.57 -8.75 9.47
N ASP A 90 -8.04 -7.52 9.55
CA ASP A 90 -7.29 -7.03 10.71
C ASP A 90 -6.09 -7.91 11.08
N PHE A 91 -5.48 -8.55 10.08
CA PHE A 91 -4.28 -9.40 10.23
C PHE A 91 -3.00 -8.66 9.84
N ASN A 92 -3.12 -7.45 9.32
CA ASN A 92 -1.99 -6.67 8.85
C ASN A 92 -1.24 -6.01 10.00
N ASP A 93 0.02 -5.65 9.75
CA ASP A 93 0.98 -5.22 10.77
C ASP A 93 0.45 -4.22 11.80
N SER A 94 0.92 -4.33 13.04
CA SER A 94 0.63 -3.35 14.10
C SER A 94 1.91 -2.66 14.54
N GLY A 95 1.96 -1.33 14.46
CA GLY A 95 3.02 -0.49 15.03
C GLY A 95 2.49 0.34 16.20
N LEU A 96 3.29 0.49 17.25
CA LEU A 96 3.02 1.42 18.35
C LEU A 96 3.83 2.70 18.14
N GLY A 97 3.16 3.76 17.68
CA GLY A 97 3.75 5.10 17.57
C GLY A 97 3.21 5.98 18.68
N GLY A 98 4.05 6.38 19.64
CA GLY A 98 3.67 7.34 20.69
C GLY A 98 2.44 6.92 21.53
N GLY A 99 2.27 5.61 21.77
CA GLY A 99 1.17 5.06 22.56
C GLY A 99 -0.13 4.78 21.79
N HIS A 100 -0.18 5.06 20.48
CA HIS A 100 -1.34 4.77 19.64
C HIS A 100 -1.00 3.63 18.66
N GLY A 101 -1.88 2.63 18.60
CA GLY A 101 -1.78 1.54 17.63
C GLY A 101 -2.11 2.06 16.23
N ALA A 102 -1.28 1.71 15.25
CA ALA A 102 -1.50 2.00 13.84
C ALA A 102 -1.13 0.77 12.99
N HIS A 103 -1.64 0.74 11.76
CA HIS A 103 -1.30 -0.28 10.76
C HIS A 103 -0.59 0.38 9.56
N PRO A 104 0.74 0.55 9.60
CA PRO A 104 1.48 1.22 8.52
C PRO A 104 1.26 0.62 7.14
N SER A 105 1.03 -0.70 7.07
CA SER A 105 0.75 -1.45 5.83
C SER A 105 -0.51 -0.99 5.10
N ASP A 106 -1.45 -0.31 5.76
CA ASP A 106 -2.64 0.27 5.11
C ASP A 106 -2.26 1.23 3.98
N ASN A 107 -1.09 1.89 4.08
CA ASN A 107 -0.60 2.82 3.07
C ASN A 107 -0.04 2.12 1.82
N LEU A 108 0.33 0.84 1.92
CA LEU A 108 0.99 0.13 0.82
C LEU A 108 0.06 -0.11 -0.38
N GLY A 109 -1.26 -0.14 -0.18
CA GLY A 109 -2.21 -0.14 -1.30
C GLY A 109 -2.04 1.08 -2.21
N GLY A 110 -1.87 2.27 -1.63
CA GLY A 110 -1.63 3.51 -2.37
C GLY A 110 -0.23 3.61 -2.94
N VAL A 111 0.80 3.28 -2.15
CA VAL A 111 2.20 3.33 -2.59
C VAL A 111 2.43 2.42 -3.80
N LEU A 112 1.93 1.18 -3.75
CA LEU A 112 2.13 0.21 -4.84
C LEU A 112 1.33 0.58 -6.09
N ALA A 113 0.12 1.11 -5.94
CA ALA A 113 -0.66 1.59 -7.08
C ALA A 113 0.01 2.79 -7.79
N ALA A 114 0.55 3.74 -7.01
CA ALA A 114 1.30 4.87 -7.56
C ALA A 114 2.59 4.41 -8.24
N ALA A 115 3.36 3.52 -7.60
CA ALA A 115 4.59 2.95 -8.14
C ALA A 115 4.36 2.22 -9.47
N GLU A 116 3.31 1.39 -9.55
CA GLU A 116 2.94 0.66 -10.77
C GLU A 116 2.57 1.63 -11.91
N SER A 117 1.85 2.72 -11.58
CA SER A 117 1.39 3.70 -12.57
C SER A 117 2.49 4.45 -13.31
N VAL A 118 3.70 4.47 -12.74
CA VAL A 118 4.89 5.13 -13.31
C VAL A 118 6.03 4.14 -13.60
N HIS A 119 5.78 2.84 -13.47
CA HIS A 119 6.80 1.79 -13.64
C HIS A 119 8.05 1.99 -12.77
N ALA A 120 7.87 2.34 -11.49
CA ALA A 120 8.96 2.52 -10.54
C ALA A 120 9.72 1.21 -10.24
N SER A 121 11.01 1.31 -9.87
CA SER A 121 11.92 0.19 -9.56
C SER A 121 12.60 0.32 -8.21
#